data_AF-A0AAW2WQL7-F1
#
_entry.id   AF-A0AAW2WQL7-F1
#
_cell.length_a   1.000
_cell.length_b   1.000
_cell.length_c   1.000
_cell.angle_alpha   90.00
_cell.angle_beta   90.00
_cell.angle_gamma   90.00
#
_symmetry.space_group_name_H-M   'P 1'
#
loop_
_entity.id
_entity.type
_entity.pdbx_description
1 polymer ?
#
loop_
_entity_poly.entity_id
_entity_poly.type
_entity_poly.pdbx_seq_one_letter_code
_entity_poly.pdbx_strand_id
1 'polypeptide(L)'
;MGFIHSGPSGITCSGSGTQAWKKPDRVLFLKYEELKEDIGLSLKKMAEFVGVPFSTDEVKRGGFEEIARLCSIENLRSLKVNKEGNRKGIIKNSSFYRKGEVGDWKNHLSPSMADRVDKLLEEKLSGSELTFKNYIKI
;
A
#
# COMPACT_ATOMS: atom_id res chain seq x y z
N MET A 1 3.44 15.89 23.07
CA MET A 1 2.32 16.78 22.69
C MET A 1 2.85 17.73 21.64
N GLY A 2 2.48 17.58 20.36
CA GLY A 2 2.99 18.41 19.27
C GLY A 2 1.81 18.98 18.50
N PHE A 3 1.67 20.30 18.50
CA PHE A 3 0.61 21.02 17.82
C PHE A 3 0.92 21.14 16.33
N ILE A 4 -0.09 20.91 15.49
CA ILE A 4 -0.04 21.13 14.05
C ILE A 4 -0.65 22.50 13.79
N HIS A 5 0.16 23.49 13.42
CA HIS A 5 -0.35 24.75 12.87
C HIS A 5 -0.49 24.59 11.35
N SER A 6 -1.71 24.75 10.87
CA SER A 6 -2.04 24.81 9.45
C SER A 6 -1.74 26.21 8.89
N GLY A 7 -0.85 26.29 7.90
CA GLY A 7 -0.56 27.50 7.12
C GLY A 7 -0.06 27.16 5.71
N PRO A 8 -0.28 28.03 4.71
CA PRO A 8 -0.39 27.64 3.31
C PRO A 8 0.91 27.96 2.54
N SER A 9 1.63 26.95 2.07
CA SER A 9 2.54 26.99 0.92
C SER A 9 3.28 25.66 0.80
N GLY A 10 3.31 25.11 -0.42
CA GLY A 10 4.26 24.11 -0.94
C GLY A 10 4.79 23.04 0.01
N ILE A 11 4.40 21.79 -0.22
CA ILE A 11 5.18 20.64 0.29
C ILE A 11 6.48 20.57 -0.53
N THR A 12 7.44 21.41 -0.21
CA THR A 12 8.85 21.15 -0.54
C THR A 12 9.39 20.24 0.53
N CYS A 13 9.55 18.96 0.21
CA CYS A 13 10.29 18.01 1.05
C CYS A 13 11.78 18.37 1.01
N SER A 14 12.18 19.38 1.78
CA SER A 14 13.58 19.72 2.01
C SER A 14 13.93 19.49 3.47
N GLY A 15 14.67 18.41 3.75
CA GLY A 15 15.60 18.33 4.87
C GLY A 15 15.17 17.54 6.12
N SER A 16 15.97 16.51 6.43
CA SER A 16 16.16 15.84 7.75
C SER A 16 15.33 14.61 8.14
N GLY A 17 14.68 13.90 7.21
CA GLY A 17 13.98 12.63 7.50
C GLY A 17 14.61 11.34 6.94
N THR A 18 15.66 11.44 6.13
CA THR A 18 16.06 10.37 5.18
C THR A 18 16.95 9.26 5.75
N GLN A 19 17.31 9.28 7.04
CA GLN A 19 18.26 8.29 7.59
C GLN A 19 17.59 7.04 8.20
N ALA A 20 16.33 7.12 8.63
CA ALA A 20 15.64 5.98 9.24
C ALA A 20 15.34 4.84 8.24
N TRP A 21 15.16 5.19 6.96
CA TRP A 21 14.79 4.26 5.89
C TRP A 21 15.98 3.48 5.32
N LYS A 22 17.21 3.88 5.64
CA LYS A 22 18.44 3.23 5.17
C LYS A 22 18.86 2.01 5.99
N LYS A 23 18.02 1.55 6.90
CA LYS A 23 18.25 0.35 7.72
C LYS A 23 17.33 -0.77 7.23
N PRO A 24 17.80 -1.67 6.36
CA PRO A 24 16.96 -2.73 5.79
C PRO A 24 16.33 -3.62 6.87
N ASP A 25 17.01 -3.76 8.02
CA ASP A 25 16.54 -4.56 9.16
C ASP A 25 15.44 -3.89 9.99
N ARG A 26 15.06 -2.64 9.67
CA ARG A 26 14.06 -1.86 10.42
C ARG A 26 12.90 -1.36 9.58
N VAL A 27 13.02 -1.39 8.25
CA VAL A 27 11.99 -0.92 7.34
C VAL A 27 11.85 -1.92 6.19
N LEU A 28 10.65 -2.49 6.05
CA LEU A 28 10.28 -3.31 4.90
C LEU A 28 9.48 -2.47 3.90
N PHE A 29 9.99 -2.35 2.68
CA PHE A 29 9.26 -1.75 1.57
C PHE A 29 8.42 -2.80 0.87
N LEU A 30 7.13 -2.54 0.74
CA LEU A 30 6.17 -3.36 0.00
C LEU A 30 5.40 -2.48 -0.97
N LYS A 31 5.14 -3.00 -2.17
CA LYS A 31 4.28 -2.36 -3.16
C LYS A 31 2.95 -3.08 -3.21
N TYR A 32 1.87 -2.32 -3.31
CA TYR A 32 0.53 -2.89 -3.34
C TYR A 32 0.32 -3.78 -4.56
N GLU A 33 0.92 -3.44 -5.68
CA GLU A 33 0.77 -4.18 -6.92
C GLU A 33 1.56 -5.49 -6.90
N GLU A 34 2.74 -5.52 -6.28
CA GLU A 34 3.50 -6.75 -6.03
C GLU A 34 2.73 -7.68 -5.07
N LEU A 35 2.06 -7.12 -4.06
CA LEU A 35 1.18 -7.87 -3.15
C LEU A 35 0.00 -8.52 -3.90
N LYS A 36 -0.53 -7.84 -4.92
CA LYS A 36 -1.65 -8.33 -5.73
C LYS A 36 -1.22 -9.33 -6.80
N GLU A 37 0.03 -9.26 -7.25
CA GLU A 37 0.63 -10.19 -8.20
C GLU A 37 1.03 -11.50 -7.53
N ASP A 38 1.71 -11.43 -6.39
CA ASP A 38 2.10 -12.60 -5.60
C ASP A 38 2.03 -12.32 -4.09
N ILE A 39 0.90 -12.74 -3.52
CA ILE A 39 0.63 -12.61 -2.08
C ILE A 39 1.53 -13.52 -1.25
N GLY A 40 1.92 -14.70 -1.76
CA GLY A 40 2.73 -15.68 -1.04
C GLY A 40 4.15 -15.20 -0.83
N LEU A 41 4.79 -14.69 -1.90
CA LEU A 41 6.11 -14.07 -1.82
C LEU A 41 6.11 -12.85 -0.89
N SER A 42 5.05 -12.04 -0.95
CA SER A 42 4.91 -10.86 -0.10
C SER A 42 4.73 -11.24 1.38
N LEU A 43 3.91 -12.26 1.67
CA LEU A 43 3.72 -12.79 3.03
C LEU A 43 4.99 -13.42 3.58
N LYS A 44 5.74 -14.15 2.75
CA LYS A 44 7.03 -14.70 3.14
C LYS A 44 8.03 -13.60 3.53
N LYS A 45 8.16 -12.56 2.70
CA LYS A 45 9.01 -11.38 3.01
C LYS A 45 8.59 -10.71 4.31
N MET A 46 7.28 -10.54 4.54
CA MET A 46 6.76 -9.96 5.79
C MET A 46 7.07 -10.81 7.02
N ALA A 47 6.87 -12.12 6.92
CA ALA A 47 7.14 -13.06 8.00
C ALA A 47 8.63 -13.11 8.38
N GLU A 48 9.51 -13.16 7.39
CA GLU A 48 10.96 -13.07 7.58
C GLU A 48 11.35 -11.76 8.26
N PHE A 49 10.79 -10.64 7.81
CA PHE A 49 11.09 -9.31 8.37
C PHE A 49 10.61 -9.13 9.82
N VAL A 50 9.44 -9.68 10.18
CA VAL A 50 8.93 -9.66 11.56
C VAL A 50 9.68 -10.66 12.47
N GLY A 51 10.48 -11.56 11.90
CA GLY A 51 11.24 -12.57 12.64
C GLY A 51 10.44 -13.83 12.96
N VAL A 52 9.34 -14.07 12.23
CA VAL A 52 8.47 -15.26 12.39
C VAL A 52 8.30 -15.94 11.03
N PRO A 53 9.36 -16.52 10.44
CA PRO A 53 9.28 -17.15 9.13
C PRO A 53 8.37 -18.39 9.17
N PHE A 54 7.65 -18.63 8.07
CA PHE A 54 6.83 -19.82 7.93
C PHE A 54 7.67 -21.09 7.86
N SER A 55 7.22 -22.13 8.55
CA SER A 55 7.75 -23.49 8.39
C SER A 55 7.29 -24.11 7.07
N THR A 56 8.04 -25.12 6.59
CA THR A 56 7.67 -25.85 5.36
C THR A 56 6.29 -26.50 5.46
N ASP A 57 5.90 -26.93 6.65
CA ASP A 57 4.62 -27.59 6.87
C ASP A 57 3.45 -26.61 6.89
N GLU A 58 3.64 -25.40 7.44
CA GLU A 58 2.62 -24.34 7.36
C GLU A 58 2.37 -23.90 5.91
N VAL A 59 3.44 -23.77 5.12
CA VAL A 59 3.30 -23.47 3.69
C VAL A 59 2.57 -24.60 2.96
N LYS A 60 2.94 -25.87 3.21
CA LYS A 60 2.26 -27.03 2.60
C LYS A 60 0.78 -27.15 2.99
N ARG A 61 0.41 -26.70 4.20
CA ARG A 61 -0.98 -26.66 4.67
C ARG A 61 -1.77 -25.47 4.12
N GLY A 62 -1.19 -24.66 3.23
CA GLY A 62 -1.86 -23.52 2.63
C GLY A 62 -1.94 -22.30 3.55
N GLY A 63 -0.95 -22.10 4.43
CA GLY A 63 -0.95 -20.99 5.39
C GLY A 63 -0.99 -19.61 4.73
N PHE A 64 -0.35 -19.45 3.56
CA PHE A 64 -0.39 -18.19 2.80
C PHE A 64 -1.79 -17.90 2.26
N GLU A 65 -2.43 -18.91 1.68
CA GLU A 65 -3.77 -18.84 1.10
C GLU A 65 -4.81 -18.53 2.17
N GLU A 66 -4.69 -19.14 3.35
CA GLU A 66 -5.60 -18.89 4.46
C GLU A 66 -5.47 -17.46 4.99
N ILE A 67 -4.25 -16.96 5.19
CA ILE A 67 -4.03 -15.56 5.59
C ILE A 67 -4.54 -14.62 4.50
N ALA A 68 -4.22 -14.88 3.23
CA ALA A 68 -4.69 -14.09 2.10
C ALA A 68 -6.23 -14.04 2.04
N ARG A 69 -6.91 -15.16 2.29
CA ARG A 69 -8.36 -15.27 2.33
C ARG A 69 -8.94 -14.44 3.48
N LEU A 70 -8.43 -14.61 4.70
CA LEU A 70 -8.88 -13.89 5.90
C LEU A 70 -8.66 -12.37 5.77
N CYS A 71 -7.54 -11.95 5.20
CA CYS A 71 -7.19 -10.55 5.01
C CYS A 71 -7.64 -9.99 3.65
N SER A 72 -8.38 -10.75 2.85
CA SER A 72 -8.86 -10.30 1.56
C SER A 72 -9.83 -9.12 1.73
N ILE A 73 -9.81 -8.19 0.76
CA ILE A 73 -10.71 -7.03 0.78
C ILE A 73 -12.17 -7.48 0.78
N GLU A 74 -12.50 -8.55 0.06
CA GLU A 74 -13.84 -9.14 0.05
C GLU A 74 -14.26 -9.60 1.46
N ASN A 75 -13.42 -10.41 2.11
CA ASN A 75 -13.70 -10.89 3.45
C ASN A 75 -13.80 -9.73 4.44
N LEU A 76 -12.82 -8.83 4.48
CA LEU A 76 -12.81 -7.69 5.40
C LEU A 76 -14.01 -6.77 5.17
N ARG A 77 -14.38 -6.49 3.92
CA ARG A 77 -15.57 -5.70 3.58
C ARG A 77 -16.87 -6.39 4.00
N SER A 78 -16.88 -7.73 4.05
CA SER A 78 -18.06 -8.51 4.44
C SER A 78 -18.38 -8.43 5.94
N LEU A 79 -17.37 -8.18 6.79
CA LEU A 79 -17.49 -8.17 8.25
C LEU A 79 -18.41 -7.06 8.74
N LYS A 80 -19.31 -7.39 9.68
CA LYS A 80 -20.31 -6.45 10.23
C LYS A 80 -19.68 -5.15 10.73
N VAL A 81 -18.57 -5.24 11.47
CA VAL A 81 -17.82 -4.08 12.01
C VAL A 81 -17.31 -3.12 10.92
N ASN A 82 -17.06 -3.64 9.71
CA ASN A 82 -16.57 -2.86 8.58
C ASN A 82 -17.70 -2.34 7.69
N LYS A 83 -18.91 -2.91 7.78
CA LYS A 83 -20.11 -2.41 7.09
C LYS A 83 -20.84 -1.34 7.88
N GLU A 84 -20.92 -1.55 9.19
CA GLU A 84 -21.74 -0.75 10.10
C GLU A 84 -20.88 0.19 10.95
N GLY A 85 -21.51 1.26 11.42
CA GLY A 85 -20.86 2.29 12.23
C GLY A 85 -20.11 3.33 11.41
N ASN A 86 -19.52 4.27 12.15
CA ASN A 86 -18.74 5.36 11.59
C ASN A 86 -17.57 5.71 12.51
N ARG A 87 -16.50 6.24 11.93
CA ARG A 87 -15.43 6.88 12.69
C ARG A 87 -15.83 8.32 13.01
N LYS A 88 -15.88 8.62 14.30
CA LYS A 88 -16.14 9.96 14.85
C LYS A 88 -17.44 10.61 14.34
N GLY A 89 -18.46 9.83 13.95
CA GLY A 89 -19.71 10.37 13.40
C GLY A 89 -19.66 10.78 11.92
N ILE A 90 -18.48 10.76 11.28
CA ILE A 90 -18.27 11.44 9.99
C ILE A 90 -18.04 10.45 8.85
N ILE A 91 -17.17 9.46 9.04
CA ILE A 91 -16.76 8.53 7.97
C ILE A 91 -17.39 7.17 8.22
N LYS A 92 -18.28 6.73 7.35
CA LYS A 92 -18.85 5.37 7.40
C LYS A 92 -17.73 4.34 7.26
N ASN A 93 -17.79 3.27 8.08
CA ASN A 93 -16.75 2.23 8.04
C ASN A 93 -16.65 1.55 6.67
N SER A 94 -17.78 1.43 5.96
CA SER A 94 -17.83 0.83 4.62
C SER A 94 -17.03 1.59 3.57
N SER A 95 -16.76 2.88 3.79
CA SER A 95 -15.97 3.71 2.86
C SER A 95 -14.49 3.33 2.80
N PHE A 96 -13.96 2.62 3.80
CA PHE A 96 -12.55 2.18 3.81
C PHE A 96 -12.27 1.02 2.85
N TYR A 97 -13.30 0.27 2.43
CA TYR A 97 -13.16 -0.91 1.58
C TYR A 97 -13.90 -0.70 0.25
N ARG A 98 -13.17 -0.19 -0.75
CA ARG A 98 -13.70 0.18 -2.08
C ARG A 98 -13.64 -1.01 -3.06
N LYS A 99 -12.83 -0.90 -4.13
CA LYS A 99 -12.63 -1.96 -5.13
C LYS A 99 -11.44 -2.86 -4.79
N GLY A 100 -10.32 -2.26 -4.39
CA GLY A 100 -9.12 -3.03 -4.07
C GLY A 100 -8.47 -3.63 -5.31
N GLU A 101 -8.40 -2.86 -6.40
CA GLU A 101 -7.94 -3.30 -7.71
C GLU A 101 -6.81 -2.39 -8.19
N VAL A 102 -5.85 -2.98 -8.89
CA VAL A 102 -4.76 -2.27 -9.54
C VAL A 102 -5.26 -1.75 -10.89
N GLY A 103 -4.93 -0.50 -11.24
CA GLY A 103 -5.26 0.06 -12.55
C GLY A 103 -6.63 0.74 -12.67
N ASP A 104 -7.41 0.80 -11.59
CA ASP A 104 -8.74 1.47 -11.61
C ASP A 104 -8.67 2.97 -11.93
N TRP A 105 -7.48 3.59 -11.86
CA TRP A 105 -7.25 4.97 -12.27
C TRP A 105 -7.68 5.24 -13.72
N LYS A 106 -7.62 4.22 -14.61
CA LYS A 106 -8.06 4.30 -16.01
C LYS A 106 -9.54 4.69 -16.16
N ASN A 107 -10.35 4.43 -15.14
CA ASN A 107 -11.77 4.77 -15.12
C ASN A 107 -12.05 6.21 -14.66
N HIS A 108 -11.05 6.92 -14.14
CA HIS A 108 -11.21 8.25 -13.53
C HIS A 108 -10.34 9.32 -14.18
N LEU A 109 -9.20 8.95 -14.76
CA LEU A 109 -8.26 9.89 -15.36
C LEU A 109 -8.31 9.81 -16.89
N SER A 110 -8.28 10.97 -17.53
CA SER A 110 -8.02 11.05 -18.96
C SER A 110 -6.55 10.69 -19.27
N PRO A 111 -6.24 10.26 -20.51
CA PRO A 111 -4.86 9.96 -20.90
C PRO A 111 -3.86 11.09 -20.63
N SER A 112 -4.26 12.35 -20.83
CA SER A 112 -3.38 13.51 -20.57
C SER A 112 -3.13 13.74 -19.08
N MET A 113 -4.11 13.47 -18.22
CA MET A 113 -3.93 13.53 -16.76
C MET A 113 -2.99 12.42 -16.27
N ALA A 114 -3.14 11.22 -16.83
CA ALA A 114 -2.31 10.07 -16.50
C ALA A 114 -0.83 10.30 -16.90
N ASP A 115 -0.59 10.77 -18.12
CA ASP A 115 0.76 11.14 -18.60
C ASP A 115 1.39 12.23 -17.73
N ARG A 116 0.60 13.22 -17.28
CA ARG A 116 1.08 14.25 -16.35
C ARG A 116 1.50 13.67 -14.99
N VAL A 117 0.74 12.71 -14.46
CA VAL A 117 1.09 12.02 -13.20
C VAL A 117 2.36 11.18 -13.37
N ASP A 118 2.51 10.48 -14.49
CA ASP A 118 3.71 9.68 -14.79
C ASP A 118 4.96 10.52 -14.83
N LYS A 119 4.94 11.63 -15.58
CA LYS A 119 6.08 12.55 -15.66
C LYS A 119 6.47 13.12 -14.30
N LEU A 120 5.47 13.46 -13.48
CA LEU A 120 5.72 13.94 -12.12
C LEU A 120 6.33 12.85 -11.24
N LEU A 121 5.86 11.60 -11.37
CA LEU A 121 6.39 10.47 -10.63
C LEU A 121 7.84 10.18 -11.04
N GLU A 122 8.13 10.15 -12.35
CA GLU A 122 9.49 9.98 -12.89
C GLU A 122 10.43 11.08 -12.37
N GLU A 123 10.00 12.35 -12.41
CA GLU A 123 10.80 13.47 -11.90
C GLU A 123 11.09 13.32 -10.40
N LYS A 124 10.07 13.05 -9.58
CA LYS A 124 10.22 13.01 -8.11
C LYS A 124 10.91 11.75 -7.59
N LEU A 125 10.82 10.64 -8.31
CA LEU A 125 11.47 9.39 -7.94
C LEU A 125 12.83 9.20 -8.63
N SER A 126 13.21 10.09 -9.55
CA SER A 126 14.53 10.06 -10.17
C SER A 126 15.64 10.04 -9.10
N GLY A 127 16.59 9.11 -9.25
CA GLY A 127 17.68 8.92 -8.29
C GLY A 127 17.29 8.18 -7.00
N SER A 128 16.04 7.73 -6.84
CA SER A 128 15.63 6.83 -5.77
C SER A 128 15.63 5.37 -6.24
N GLU A 129 15.65 4.43 -5.29
CA GLU A 129 15.50 2.99 -5.56
C GLU A 129 14.03 2.58 -5.75
N LEU A 130 13.09 3.53 -5.60
CA LEU A 130 11.66 3.28 -5.76
C LEU A 130 11.30 3.25 -7.25
N THR A 131 11.20 2.04 -7.79
CA THR A 131 10.69 1.79 -9.13
C THR A 131 9.29 1.20 -9.06
N PHE A 132 8.36 1.78 -9.81
CA PHE A 132 7.01 1.23 -9.99
C PHE A 132 6.98 0.55 -11.36
N LYS A 133 6.34 -0.62 -11.47
CA LYS A 133 6.04 -1.15 -12.81
C LYS A 133 5.16 -0.10 -13.51
N ASN A 134 5.42 0.21 -14.77
CA ASN A 134 4.69 1.23 -15.52
C ASN A 134 3.24 0.79 -15.73
N TYR A 135 2.37 0.92 -14.73
CA TYR A 135 0.94 0.61 -14.82
C TYR A 135 0.15 1.67 -15.59
N ILE A 136 0.80 2.77 -15.95
CA ILE A 136 0.20 3.98 -16.50
C ILE A 136 0.57 4.22 -17.98
N LYS A 137 1.65 3.60 -18.48
CA LYS A 137 1.94 3.60 -19.92
C LYS A 137 0.90 2.74 -20.66
N ILE A 138 0.22 3.39 -21.59
CA ILE A 138 -0.85 2.88 -22.47
C ILE A 138 -0.27 1.88 -23.46
#